data_AF-A0A0G0T404-F1
#
_entry.id   AF-A0A0G0T404-F1
#
_cell.length_a   1.000
_cell.length_b   1.000
_cell.length_c   1.000
_cell.angle_alpha   90.00
_cell.angle_beta   90.00
_cell.angle_gamma   90.00
#
_symmetry.space_group_name_H-M   'P 1'
#
loop_
_entity.id
_entity.type
_entity.pdbx_description
1 polymer ?
#
loop_
_entity_poly.entity_id
_entity_poly.type
_entity_poly.pdbx_seq_one_letter_code
_entity_poly.pdbx_strand_id
1 'polypeptide(L)' 'MGKRCDSCGRGATKDASRSHSNIKTIKRQHINLQSKKIEGAKYKVCTSCIKTLAKISAQ' A
#
# COMPACT_ATOMS: atom_id res chain seq x y z
N MET A 1 -6.41 2.55 -13.01
CA MET A 1 -4.96 2.38 -12.72
C MET A 1 -4.78 1.96 -11.26
N GLY A 2 -4.38 0.72 -11.00
CA GLY A 2 -4.44 0.12 -9.66
C GLY A 2 -3.34 0.63 -8.73
N LYS A 3 -3.72 1.18 -7.57
CA LYS A 3 -2.81 1.38 -6.43
C LYS A 3 -2.42 -0.01 -5.88
N ARG A 4 -1.55 -0.72 -6.58
CA ARG A 4 -0.95 -2.00 -6.17
C ARG A 4 0.53 -1.80 -5.91
N CYS A 5 1.06 -2.59 -4.97
CA CYS A 5 2.50 -2.71 -4.76
C CYS A 5 3.09 -3.62 -5.84
N ASP A 6 4.13 -3.17 -6.52
CA ASP A 6 4.80 -3.94 -7.56
C ASP A 6 5.59 -5.13 -6.99
N SER A 7 6.01 -5.04 -5.72
CA SER A 7 6.78 -6.10 -5.05
C SER A 7 5.91 -7.23 -4.47
N CYS A 8 4.77 -6.91 -3.85
CA CYS A 8 3.94 -7.91 -3.15
C CYS A 8 2.50 -8.02 -3.67
N GLY A 9 2.14 -7.27 -4.72
CA GLY A 9 0.82 -7.32 -5.35
C GLY A 9 -0.33 -6.74 -4.50
N ARG A 10 -0.09 -6.38 -3.23
CA ARG A 10 -1.14 -5.84 -2.34
C ARG A 10 -1.78 -4.60 -2.95
N GLY A 11 -3.11 -4.59 -2.98
CA GLY A 11 -3.92 -3.50 -3.52
C GLY A 11 -4.96 -2.97 -2.55
N ALA A 12 -5.71 -1.96 -2.99
CA ALA A 12 -6.76 -1.36 -2.18
C ALA A 12 -7.90 -2.36 -1.89
N THR A 13 -8.24 -2.51 -0.61
CA THR A 13 -9.36 -3.35 -0.16
C THR A 13 -10.65 -2.54 -0.05
N LYS A 14 -11.80 -3.23 -0.04
CA LYS A 14 -13.10 -2.61 0.26
C LYS A 14 -13.29 -2.60 1.77
N ASP A 15 -13.86 -1.52 2.28
CA ASP A 15 -14.22 -1.37 3.69
C ASP A 15 -15.52 -0.56 3.83
N ALA A 16 -16.10 -0.49 5.03
CA ALA A 16 -17.29 0.29 5.31
C ALA A 16 -17.01 1.34 6.40
N SER A 17 -17.32 2.60 6.12
CA SER A 17 -17.46 3.64 7.14
C SER A 17 -18.86 3.58 7.73
N ARG A 18 -18.96 3.75 9.05
CA ARG A 18 -20.22 3.86 9.79
C ARG A 18 -20.35 5.26 10.38
N SER A 19 -21.50 5.90 10.20
CA SER A 19 -21.80 7.17 10.86
C SER A 19 -22.15 6.95 12.34
N HIS A 20 -22.32 8.04 13.10
CA HIS A 20 -22.81 7.99 14.47
C HIS A 20 -24.16 7.26 14.59
N SER A 21 -25.01 7.36 13.56
CA SER A 21 -26.28 6.61 13.45
C SER A 21 -26.13 5.25 12.75
N ASN A 22 -24.91 4.69 12.68
CA ASN A 22 -24.58 3.38 12.08
C ASN A 22 -24.86 3.20 10.57
N ILE A 23 -25.07 4.28 9.83
CA ILE A 23 -25.34 4.23 8.38
C ILE A 23 -24.09 3.74 7.63
N LYS A 24 -24.26 2.71 6.79
CA LYS A 24 -23.18 2.09 6.01
C LYS A 24 -22.80 2.92 4.79
N THR A 25 -21.56 3.36 4.70
CA THR A 25 -20.99 3.91 3.46
C THR A 25 -19.78 3.10 3.02
N ILE A 26 -19.79 2.55 1.81
CA ILE A 26 -18.68 1.75 1.29
C ILE A 26 -17.53 2.69 0.91
N LYS A 27 -16.32 2.40 1.40
CA LYS A 27 -15.07 3.10 1.05
C LYS A 27 -14.00 2.13 0.57
N ARG A 28 -12.94 2.67 -0.02
CA ARG A 28 -11.73 1.91 -0.39
C ARG A 28 -10.62 2.24 0.60
N GLN A 29 -9.98 1.23 1.15
CA GLN A 29 -8.78 1.39 1.96
C GLN A 29 -7.58 1.34 1.04
N HIS A 30 -6.92 2.47 0.88
CA HIS A 30 -5.73 2.57 0.05
C HIS A 30 -4.48 2.22 0.85
N ILE A 31 -3.60 1.45 0.22
CA ILE A 31 -2.29 1.16 0.79
C ILE A 31 -1.40 2.39 0.59
N ASN A 32 -0.57 2.70 1.58
CA ASN A 32 0.47 3.70 1.47
C ASN A 32 1.56 3.17 0.52
N LEU A 33 1.49 3.60 -0.74
CA LEU A 33 2.43 3.28 -1.81
C LEU A 33 3.40 4.44 -1.98
N GLN A 34 4.68 4.11 -1.95
CA GLN A 34 5.76 5.06 -2.12
C GLN A 34 6.48 4.73 -3.42
N SER A 35 6.82 5.76 -4.19
CA SER A 35 7.59 5.59 -5.42
C SER A 35 9.08 5.61 -5.05
N LYS A 36 9.78 4.49 -5.27
CA LYS A 36 11.22 4.39 -5.05
C LYS A 36 11.92 3.96 -6.33
N LYS A 37 13.18 4.38 -6.46
CA LYS A 37 14.09 3.81 -7.46
C LYS A 37 14.79 2.61 -6.83
N ILE A 38 14.67 1.46 -7.47
CA ILE A 38 15.40 0.24 -7.13
C ILE A 38 16.09 -0.18 -8.43
N GLU A 39 17.41 -0.32 -8.40
CA GLU A 39 18.21 -0.76 -9.55
C GLU A 39 17.96 0.03 -10.85
N GLY A 40 17.84 1.37 -10.73
CA GLY A 40 17.65 2.27 -11.88
C GLY A 40 16.21 2.41 -12.38
N ALA A 41 15.30 1.50 -12.02
CA ALA A 41 13.88 1.56 -12.39
C ALA A 41 13.00 2.12 -11.25
N LYS A 42 11.92 2.82 -11.63
CA LYS A 42 10.93 3.37 -10.67
C LYS A 42 9.86 2.31 -10.37
N TYR A 43 9.74 1.95 -9.09
CA TYR A 43 8.72 1.02 -8.61
C TYR A 43 7.83 1.68 -7.55
N LYS A 44 6.55 1.30 -7.52
CA LYS A 44 5.61 1.65 -6.44
C LYS A 44 5.62 0.53 -5.42
N VAL A 45 6.18 0.81 -4.26
CA VAL A 45 6.40 -0.16 -3.19
C VAL A 45 5.65 0.26 -1.95
N CYS A 46 4.99 -0.68 -1.27
CA CYS A 46 4.32 -0.39 -0.01
C CYS A 46 5.34 -0.22 1.12
N THR A 47 4.94 0.51 2.17
CA THR A 47 5.79 0.78 3.33
C THR A 47 6.29 -0.48 4.04
N SER A 48 5.52 -1.59 4.03
CA SER A 48 5.98 -2.86 4.61
C SER A 48 7.16 -3.46 3.83
N CYS A 49 7.09 -3.48 2.50
CA CYS A 49 8.18 -3.97 1.67
C CYS A 49 9.42 -3.08 1.80
N ILE A 50 9.24 -1.75 1.90
CA ILE A 50 10.35 -0.83 2.18
C ILE A 50 11.03 -1.15 3.51
N LYS A 51 10.24 -1.42 4.56
CA LYS A 51 10.77 -1.79 5.88
C LYS A 51 11.57 -3.11 5.81
N THR A 52 11.10 -4.10 5.04
CA THR A 52 11.83 -5.36 4.85
C THR A 52 13.12 -5.16 4.09
N LEU A 53 13.11 -4.40 2.99
CA LEU A 53 14.31 -4.10 2.21
C LEU A 53 15.39 -3.38 3.05
N ALA A 54 14.97 -2.40 3.87
CA ALA A 54 15.89 -1.68 4.74
C ALA A 54 16.56 -2.57 5.82
N LYS A 55 15.87 -3.61 6.29
CA LYS A 55 16.45 -4.58 7.23
C LYS A 55 17.49 -5.47 6.55
N ILE A 56 17.19 -5.95 5.33
CA ILE A 56 18.09 -6.82 4.57
C ILE A 56 19.37 -6.07 4.18
N SER A 57 19.28 -4.79 3.83
CA SER A 57 20.46 -3.99 3.46
C SER A 57 21.37 -3.59 4.63
N ALA A 58 20.89 -3.74 5.87
CA ALA A 58 21.62 -3.33 7.08
C ALA A 58 22.25 -4.52 7.82
N GLN A 59 22.03 -5.75 7.34
CA GLN A 59 22.67 -6.98 7.83
C GLN A 59 23.94 -7.31 7.06
#